data_AF-K1UNX3-F1
#
_entry.id   AF-K1UNX3-F1
#
_cell.length_a   1.000
_cell.length_b   1.000
_cell.length_c   1.000
_cell.angle_alpha   90.00
_cell.angle_beta   90.00
_cell.angle_gamma   90.00
#
_symmetry.space_group_name_H-M   'P 1'
#
loop_
_entity.id
_entity.type
_entity.pdbx_description
1 polymer ?
#
loop_
_entity_poly.entity_id
_entity_poly.type
_entity_poly.pdbx_seq_one_letter_code
_entity_poly.pdbx_strand_id
1 'polypeptide(L)'
;MLWNGKGGIDTSASNPYANVYGGAAASLSTVYVYKYFDPTDTSNSWDNGQDFYVVRYAEVLLSLAEAMVQKGGYVYSDVTALVNEVRQRADVNMPTVEEVEGTSLSKDELLEVIKHERRVELAFEGLRL
;
A
#
# COMPACT_ATOMS: atom_id res chain seq x y z
N MET A 1 -20.86 18.82 -13.89
CA MET A 1 -20.86 17.36 -14.09
C MET A 1 -22.00 16.81 -13.25
N LEU A 2 -23.09 16.34 -13.88
CA LEU A 2 -24.30 15.90 -13.18
C LEU A 2 -24.18 14.41 -12.84
N TRP A 3 -24.31 14.09 -11.56
CA TRP A 3 -24.32 12.73 -11.03
C TRP A 3 -25.55 11.96 -11.53
N ASN A 4 -25.37 10.77 -12.12
CA ASN A 4 -26.42 10.02 -12.82
C ASN A 4 -26.97 8.80 -12.05
N GLY A 5 -26.63 8.64 -10.77
CA GLY A 5 -27.28 7.70 -9.86
C GLY A 5 -27.16 6.21 -10.18
N LYS A 6 -26.27 5.80 -11.10
CA LYS A 6 -26.04 4.38 -11.38
C LYS A 6 -24.69 3.93 -10.81
N GLY A 7 -24.68 3.71 -9.50
CA GLY A 7 -23.75 2.75 -8.91
C GLY A 7 -24.20 1.32 -9.26
N GLY A 8 -23.29 0.44 -9.66
CA GLY A 8 -23.57 -0.98 -9.93
C GLY A 8 -22.63 -1.63 -10.95
N ILE A 9 -22.67 -2.97 -11.02
CA ILE A 9 -21.92 -3.75 -12.00
C ILE A 9 -22.58 -3.58 -13.38
N ASP A 10 -21.81 -3.11 -14.36
CA ASP A 10 -22.23 -3.00 -15.76
C ASP A 10 -21.69 -4.18 -16.56
N THR A 11 -22.47 -5.25 -16.66
CA THR A 11 -22.08 -6.48 -17.37
C THR A 11 -21.91 -6.30 -18.88
N SER A 12 -22.21 -5.11 -19.43
CA SER A 12 -22.02 -4.77 -20.84
C SER A 12 -20.74 -3.98 -21.12
N ALA A 13 -20.04 -3.51 -20.09
CA ALA A 13 -18.78 -2.77 -20.21
C ALA A 13 -17.57 -3.72 -20.29
N SER A 14 -16.50 -3.26 -20.95
CA SER A 14 -15.21 -3.98 -21.01
C SER A 14 -14.59 -4.20 -19.62
N ASN A 15 -14.86 -3.30 -18.68
CA ASN A 15 -14.63 -3.49 -17.26
C ASN A 15 -15.98 -3.36 -16.52
N PRO A 16 -16.60 -4.47 -16.10
CA PRO A 16 -17.93 -4.45 -15.51
C PRO A 16 -17.96 -3.81 -14.12
N TYR A 17 -16.81 -3.53 -13.52
CA TYR A 17 -16.69 -2.90 -12.20
C TYR A 17 -16.53 -1.37 -12.26
N ALA A 18 -16.49 -0.77 -13.46
CA ALA A 18 -16.19 0.66 -13.63
C ALA A 18 -17.18 1.61 -12.91
N ASN A 19 -18.41 1.16 -12.67
CA ASN A 19 -19.48 1.96 -12.06
C ASN A 19 -19.89 1.46 -10.66
N VAL A 20 -19.16 0.51 -10.05
CA VAL A 20 -19.59 -0.14 -8.79
C VAL A 20 -19.57 0.82 -7.58
N TYR A 21 -18.84 1.93 -7.67
CA TYR A 21 -18.62 2.84 -6.54
C TYR A 21 -19.58 4.04 -6.46
N GLY A 22 -20.87 3.82 -6.69
CA GLY A 22 -21.90 4.87 -6.58
C GLY A 22 -22.88 4.64 -5.42
N GLY A 23 -22.54 5.02 -4.17
CA GLY A 23 -23.46 4.91 -3.03
C GLY A 23 -23.15 5.77 -1.79
N ALA A 24 -24.11 6.66 -1.46
CA ALA A 24 -24.50 7.32 -0.19
C ALA A 24 -23.52 8.10 0.73
N ALA A 25 -22.20 8.05 0.56
CA ALA A 25 -21.30 8.99 1.23
C ALA A 25 -20.31 9.54 0.22
N ALA A 26 -20.54 10.78 -0.23
CA ALA A 26 -19.59 11.45 -1.10
C ALA A 26 -18.27 11.62 -0.33
N SER A 27 -17.25 10.86 -0.73
CA SER A 27 -15.89 11.14 -0.30
C SER A 27 -15.52 12.52 -0.84
N LEU A 28 -15.17 13.47 0.03
CA LEU A 28 -14.74 14.82 -0.39
C LEU A 28 -13.55 14.76 -1.36
N SER A 29 -12.72 13.73 -1.24
CA SER A 29 -11.57 13.51 -2.11
C SER A 29 -11.93 12.84 -3.43
N THR A 30 -13.18 12.43 -3.63
CA THR A 30 -13.67 11.66 -4.79
C THR A 30 -12.99 10.30 -5.01
N VAL A 31 -12.10 9.89 -4.11
CA VAL A 31 -11.42 8.59 -4.12
C VAL A 31 -11.89 7.71 -2.98
N TYR A 32 -11.88 6.41 -3.22
CA TYR A 32 -12.23 5.36 -2.25
C TYR A 32 -11.04 4.40 -2.08
N VAL A 33 -10.99 3.75 -0.92
CA VAL A 33 -9.96 2.76 -0.60
C VAL A 33 -10.41 1.40 -1.14
N TYR A 34 -9.60 0.80 -2.02
CA TYR A 34 -9.83 -0.54 -2.56
C TYR A 34 -9.19 -1.65 -1.71
N LYS A 35 -8.34 -1.28 -0.75
CA LYS A 35 -7.69 -2.22 0.17
C LYS A 35 -8.73 -2.86 1.09
N TYR A 36 -8.60 -4.17 1.31
CA TYR A 36 -9.56 -5.02 2.05
C TYR A 36 -10.93 -5.21 1.37
N PHE A 37 -11.09 -4.79 0.12
CA PHE A 37 -12.28 -5.10 -0.67
C PHE A 37 -12.07 -6.39 -1.47
N ASP A 38 -12.98 -7.35 -1.30
CA ASP A 38 -13.04 -8.56 -2.14
C ASP A 38 -14.16 -8.39 -3.19
N PRO A 39 -13.81 -8.25 -4.49
CA PRO A 39 -14.81 -8.11 -5.55
C PRO A 39 -15.63 -9.39 -5.80
N THR A 40 -15.20 -10.54 -5.28
CA THR A 40 -15.87 -11.83 -5.48
C THR A 40 -16.93 -12.12 -4.41
N ASP A 41 -16.85 -11.46 -3.25
CA ASP A 41 -17.84 -11.55 -2.17
C ASP A 41 -18.37 -10.16 -1.79
N THR A 42 -19.39 -9.74 -2.53
CA THR A 42 -20.06 -8.44 -2.37
C THR A 42 -21.47 -8.57 -1.77
N SER A 43 -21.84 -9.77 -1.34
CA SER A 43 -23.20 -10.11 -0.93
C SER A 43 -23.57 -9.55 0.45
N ASN A 44 -22.59 -9.48 1.36
CA ASN A 44 -22.74 -8.94 2.70
C ASN A 44 -21.47 -8.17 3.12
N SER A 45 -21.58 -6.85 3.30
CA SER A 45 -20.45 -6.00 3.71
C SER A 45 -19.99 -6.22 5.15
N TRP A 46 -20.71 -7.00 5.95
CA TRP A 46 -20.44 -7.22 7.37
C TRP A 46 -19.94 -8.63 7.68
N ASP A 47 -19.91 -9.51 6.68
CA ASP A 47 -19.54 -10.91 6.82
C ASP A 47 -18.72 -11.32 5.60
N ASN A 48 -17.44 -10.96 5.64
CA ASN A 48 -16.45 -11.32 4.63
C ASN A 48 -15.32 -12.09 5.31
N GLY A 49 -14.81 -13.15 4.66
CA GLY A 49 -13.79 -14.04 5.23
C GLY A 49 -12.37 -13.47 5.25
N GLN A 50 -12.16 -12.23 4.77
CA GLN A 50 -10.85 -11.60 4.74
C GLN A 50 -10.40 -11.13 6.14
N ASP A 51 -9.25 -11.64 6.59
CA ASP A 51 -8.62 -11.19 7.83
C ASP A 51 -8.04 -9.78 7.73
N PHE A 52 -8.00 -9.08 8.87
CA PHE A 52 -7.27 -7.83 9.02
C PHE A 52 -5.89 -8.08 9.63
N TYR A 53 -4.85 -7.56 8.97
CA TYR A 53 -3.48 -7.71 9.47
C TYR A 53 -3.22 -6.83 10.69
N VAL A 54 -2.85 -7.45 11.80
CA VAL A 54 -2.29 -6.73 12.97
C VAL A 54 -0.79 -6.53 12.82
N VAL A 55 -0.10 -7.56 12.31
CA VAL A 55 1.32 -7.53 11.94
C VAL A 55 1.46 -8.36 10.67
N ARG A 56 2.25 -7.86 9.72
CA ARG A 56 2.61 -8.60 8.52
C ARG A 56 4.07 -8.41 8.16
N TYR A 57 4.61 -9.35 7.40
CA TYR A 57 6.06 -9.46 7.22
C TYR A 57 6.73 -8.22 6.62
N ALA A 58 6.07 -7.49 5.70
CA ALA A 58 6.62 -6.25 5.17
C ALA A 58 6.84 -5.19 6.26
N GLU A 59 5.97 -5.12 7.27
CA GLU A 59 6.18 -4.23 8.41
C GLU A 59 7.43 -4.63 9.20
N VAL A 60 7.66 -5.93 9.40
CA VAL A 60 8.85 -6.45 10.10
C VAL A 60 10.12 -6.07 9.35
N LEU A 61 10.14 -6.24 8.03
CA LEU A 61 11.27 -5.87 7.17
C LEU A 61 11.58 -4.38 7.27
N LEU A 62 10.56 -3.52 7.11
CA LEU A 62 10.73 -2.07 7.16
C LEU A 62 11.09 -1.58 8.57
N SER A 63 10.56 -2.21 9.62
CA SER A 63 10.93 -1.92 11.01
C SER A 63 12.37 -2.32 11.31
N LEU A 64 12.83 -3.46 10.79
CA LEU A 64 14.23 -3.88 10.90
C LEU A 64 15.16 -2.91 10.18
N ALA A 65 14.81 -2.52 8.94
CA ALA A 65 15.57 -1.53 8.17
C ALA A 65 15.69 -0.20 8.93
N GLU A 66 14.58 0.33 9.45
CA GLU A 66 14.57 1.57 10.24
C GLU A 66 15.44 1.44 11.50
N ALA A 67 15.31 0.33 12.24
CA ALA A 67 16.07 0.08 13.45
C ALA A 67 17.59 -0.04 13.19
N MET A 68 17.99 -0.69 12.10
CA MET A 68 19.40 -0.78 11.68
C MET A 68 20.00 0.60 11.42
N VAL A 69 19.28 1.44 10.68
CA VAL A 69 19.73 2.80 10.35
C VAL A 69 19.79 3.69 11.59
N GLN A 70 18.79 3.59 12.46
CA GLN A 70 18.75 4.34 13.72
C GLN A 70 19.90 3.96 14.65
N LYS A 71 20.14 2.65 14.83
CA LYS A 71 21.22 2.11 15.65
C LYS A 71 22.60 2.55 15.17
N GLY A 72 22.79 2.70 13.86
CA GLY A 72 24.08 3.02 13.26
C GLY A 72 25.01 1.81 13.12
N GLY A 73 26.12 1.98 12.40
CA GLY A 73 27.08 0.91 12.12
C GLY A 73 26.51 -0.19 11.19
N TYR A 74 25.51 0.15 10.37
CA TYR A 74 24.88 -0.75 9.43
C TYR A 74 25.66 -0.83 8.12
N VAL A 75 25.49 -1.94 7.40
CA VAL A 75 25.93 -2.08 6.00
C VAL A 75 24.81 -1.55 5.11
N TYR A 76 25.14 -0.64 4.19
CA TYR A 76 24.16 0.02 3.33
C TYR A 76 23.30 -0.99 2.53
N SER A 77 23.94 -1.99 1.91
CA SER A 77 23.28 -3.00 1.09
C SER A 77 22.31 -3.88 1.88
N ASP A 78 22.57 -4.11 3.17
CA ASP A 78 21.68 -4.93 4.00
C ASP A 78 20.38 -4.18 4.26
N VAL A 79 20.45 -2.86 4.45
CA VAL A 79 19.26 -2.02 4.63
C VAL A 79 18.46 -1.91 3.34
N THR A 80 19.12 -1.61 2.21
CA THR A 80 18.40 -1.47 0.94
C THR A 80 17.83 -2.80 0.46
N ALA A 81 18.47 -3.95 0.75
CA ALA A 81 17.93 -5.26 0.46
C ALA A 81 16.58 -5.52 1.16
N LEU A 82 16.43 -5.13 2.43
CA LEU A 82 15.16 -5.27 3.17
C LEU A 82 14.04 -4.42 2.55
N VAL A 83 14.36 -3.19 2.13
CA VAL A 83 13.40 -2.30 1.44
C VAL A 83 13.05 -2.86 0.05
N ASN A 84 14.05 -3.36 -0.67
CA ASN A 84 13.89 -3.92 -2.00
C ASN A 84 13.07 -5.21 -1.99
N GLU A 85 13.11 -6.01 -0.92
CA GLU A 85 12.24 -7.18 -0.77
C GLU A 85 10.75 -6.80 -0.75
N VAL A 86 10.41 -5.63 -0.17
CA VAL A 86 9.05 -5.08 -0.21
C VAL A 86 8.71 -4.57 -1.61
N ARG A 87 9.60 -3.75 -2.20
CA ARG A 87 9.39 -3.14 -3.52
C ARG A 87 9.27 -4.18 -4.64
N GLN A 88 10.10 -5.22 -4.61
CA GLN A 88 10.21 -6.24 -5.66
C GLN A 88 9.29 -7.44 -5.42
N ARG A 89 8.32 -7.35 -4.48
CA ARG A 89 7.27 -8.35 -4.36
C ARG A 89 6.57 -8.53 -5.71
N ALA A 90 6.28 -9.76 -6.11
CA ALA A 90 5.88 -10.10 -7.50
C ALA A 90 4.64 -9.36 -8.02
N ASP A 91 3.72 -8.99 -7.13
CA ASP A 91 2.50 -8.22 -7.42
C ASP A 91 2.68 -6.70 -7.34
N VAL A 92 3.86 -6.23 -6.88
CA VAL A 92 4.22 -4.81 -6.74
C VAL A 92 5.22 -4.39 -7.82
N ASN A 93 6.33 -5.11 -7.95
CA ASN A 93 7.35 -4.93 -8.99
C ASN A 93 7.85 -3.47 -9.14
N MET A 94 8.08 -2.79 -8.02
CA MET A 94 8.59 -1.43 -7.96
C MET A 94 10.12 -1.40 -8.09
N PRO A 95 10.72 -0.43 -8.80
CA PRO A 95 12.17 -0.32 -8.96
C PRO A 95 12.91 -0.27 -7.61
N THR A 96 14.13 -0.77 -7.59
CA THR A 96 14.98 -0.81 -6.39
C THR A 96 15.30 0.59 -5.87
N VAL A 97 15.71 0.69 -4.59
CA VAL A 97 16.19 1.95 -3.99
C VAL A 97 17.33 2.54 -4.82
N GLU A 98 18.26 1.70 -5.26
CA GLU A 98 19.43 2.10 -6.04
C GLU A 98 19.06 2.70 -7.41
N GLU A 99 18.01 2.19 -8.05
CA GLU A 99 17.55 2.69 -9.35
C GLU A 99 16.86 4.06 -9.28
N VAL A 100 16.19 4.36 -8.16
CA VAL A 100 15.35 5.56 -8.02
C VAL A 100 16.02 6.65 -7.19
N GLU A 101 16.55 6.26 -6.03
CA GLU A 101 17.12 7.16 -5.04
C GLU A 101 18.65 7.25 -5.17
N GLY A 102 19.27 6.26 -5.82
CA GLY A 102 20.71 6.17 -6.03
C GLY A 102 21.43 5.35 -4.95
N THR A 103 22.75 5.41 -5.00
CA THR A 103 23.65 4.68 -4.08
C THR A 103 24.29 5.61 -3.07
N SER A 104 24.65 5.10 -1.89
CA SER A 104 25.36 5.85 -0.84
C SER A 104 24.55 6.98 -0.19
N LEU A 105 23.23 6.78 -0.04
CA LEU A 105 22.39 7.71 0.72
C LEU A 105 22.93 7.90 2.15
N SER A 106 22.86 9.13 2.63
CA SER A 106 23.11 9.45 4.03
C SER A 106 22.11 8.75 4.94
N LYS A 107 22.41 8.72 6.24
CA LYS A 107 21.51 8.17 7.26
C LYS A 107 20.11 8.79 7.15
N ASP A 108 20.03 10.11 7.03
CA ASP A 108 18.76 10.83 7.03
C ASP A 108 17.98 10.57 5.74
N GLU A 109 18.65 10.55 4.58
CA GLU A 109 18.02 10.20 3.31
C GLU A 109 17.47 8.77 3.33
N LEU A 110 18.22 7.81 3.87
CA LEU A 110 17.79 6.42 3.97
C LEU A 110 16.59 6.25 4.92
N LEU A 111 16.54 7.02 6.01
CA LEU A 111 15.37 7.06 6.89
C LEU A 111 14.14 7.64 6.18
N GLU A 112 14.29 8.67 5.35
CA GLU A 112 13.17 9.21 4.58
C GLU A 112 12.64 8.22 3.54
N VAL A 113 13.54 7.47 2.87
CA VAL A 113 13.13 6.37 1.97
C VAL A 113 12.33 5.32 2.73
N ILE A 114 12.82 4.86 3.88
CA ILE A 114 12.11 3.84 4.69
C ILE A 114 10.75 4.35 5.18
N LYS A 115 10.68 5.60 5.65
CA LYS A 115 9.42 6.22 6.08
C LYS A 115 8.42 6.34 4.93
N HIS A 116 8.89 6.71 3.75
CA HIS A 116 8.06 6.78 2.56
C HIS A 116 7.51 5.39 2.21
N GLU A 117 8.37 4.38 2.17
CA GLU A 117 7.98 3.01 1.88
C GLU A 117 6.94 2.49 2.90
N ARG A 118 7.18 2.70 4.20
CA ARG A 118 6.21 2.36 5.26
C ARG A 118 4.87 3.04 5.05
N ARG A 119 4.87 4.31 4.65
CA ARG A 119 3.64 5.09 4.43
C ARG A 119 2.82 4.54 3.26
N VAL A 120 3.47 4.10 2.19
CA VAL A 120 2.81 3.56 1.00
C VAL A 120 2.34 2.12 1.25
N GLU A 121 3.26 1.26 1.67
CA GLU A 121 3.02 -0.17 1.85
C GLU A 121 1.92 -0.43 2.90
N LEU A 122 1.98 0.27 4.04
CA LEU A 122 1.08 0.08 5.18
C LEU A 122 -0.11 1.06 5.19
N ALA A 123 -0.38 1.72 4.06
CA ALA A 123 -1.50 2.64 3.94
C ALA A 123 -2.83 1.93 4.31
N PHE A 124 -3.64 2.60 5.13
CA PHE A 124 -4.95 2.11 5.61
C PHE A 124 -4.91 0.86 6.52
N GLU A 125 -3.76 0.56 7.14
CA GLU A 125 -3.62 -0.57 8.09
C GLU A 125 -3.57 -0.12 9.57
N GLY A 126 -3.96 1.13 9.88
CA GLY A 126 -4.02 1.62 11.26
C GLY A 126 -2.68 2.07 11.88
N LEU A 127 -1.60 2.09 11.10
CA LEU A 127 -0.25 2.44 11.56
C LEU A 127 0.11 3.94 11.38
N ARG A 128 -0.84 4.75 10.89
CA ARG A 128 -0.67 6.20 10.73
C ARG A 128 -1.90 6.93 11.26
N LEU A 129 -1.71 7.70 12.33
CA LEU A 129 -2.71 8.56 12.98
C LEU A 129 -2.45 10.04 12.69
#